data_AF-A0A925V1F0-F1
#
_entry.id   AF-A0A925V1F0-F1
#
_cell.length_a   1.000
_cell.length_b   1.000
_cell.length_c   1.000
_cell.angle_alpha   90.00
_cell.angle_beta   90.00
_cell.angle_gamma   90.00
#
_symmetry.space_group_name_H-M   'P 1'
#
loop_
_entity.id
_entity.type
_entity.pdbx_description
1 polymer ?
#
loop_
_entity_poly.entity_id
_entity_poly.type
_entity_poly.pdbx_seq_one_letter_code
_entity_poly.pdbx_strand_id
1 'polypeptide(L)'
;DAFAGRSTFRSYLFAIARHTLFHHWRERHREVDPLTSSAAALLQVEHSPADRIAEREDQRLLLRALRTLPIELQTLLELAYWEGLSDQELAEVVEVPAGTVKSRLRKARALLEQQLAKLAESSTLLESSRLTLEAWAAAIRAQTGIEGEGRRR
;
A
#
# COMPACT_ATOMS: atom_id res chain seq x y z
N ASP A 1 21.64 10.44 14.83
CA ASP A 1 20.89 11.70 14.96
C ASP A 1 19.79 11.78 13.93
N ALA A 2 18.57 12.25 14.19
CA ALA A 2 17.91 12.63 15.42
C ALA A 2 16.40 12.64 15.11
N PHE A 3 15.59 12.04 15.99
CA PHE A 3 14.14 12.14 15.96
C PHE A 3 13.75 13.61 16.14
N ALA A 4 13.44 14.31 15.06
CA ALA A 4 13.33 15.78 15.03
C ALA A 4 11.99 16.33 15.58
N GLY A 5 11.21 15.54 16.32
CA GLY A 5 9.95 15.96 16.96
C GLY A 5 8.84 16.43 16.00
N ARG A 6 9.09 16.37 14.67
CA ARG A 6 8.12 16.70 13.61
C ARG A 6 7.38 15.47 13.08
N SER A 7 7.99 14.29 13.24
CA SER A 7 7.43 13.00 12.87
C SER A 7 7.02 12.22 14.11
N THR A 8 5.93 11.46 14.07
CA THR A 8 5.65 10.48 15.12
C THR A 8 6.72 9.38 15.09
N PHE A 9 7.00 8.73 16.23
CA PHE A 9 7.92 7.58 16.27
C PHE A 9 7.51 6.50 15.25
N ARG A 10 6.20 6.37 15.04
CA ARG A 10 5.57 5.51 14.04
C ARG A 10 5.98 5.88 12.61
N SER A 11 5.87 7.13 12.19
CA SER A 11 6.34 7.58 10.86
C SER A 11 7.83 7.32 10.64
N TYR A 12 8.65 7.58 11.66
CA TYR A 12 10.09 7.32 11.58
C TYR A 12 10.42 5.84 11.40
N LEU A 13 9.74 4.96 12.15
CA LEU A 13 9.90 3.51 12.01
C LEU A 13 9.48 3.03 10.60
N PHE A 14 8.36 3.55 10.07
CA PHE A 14 7.92 3.23 8.71
C PHE A 14 8.89 3.73 7.64
N ALA A 15 9.55 4.87 7.84
CA ALA A 15 10.59 5.34 6.92
C ALA A 15 11.77 4.36 6.85
N ILE A 16 12.23 3.85 8.01
CA ILE A 16 13.30 2.84 8.07
C ILE A 16 12.84 1.51 7.44
N ALA A 17 11.64 1.05 7.78
CA ALA A 17 11.07 -0.18 7.23
C ALA A 17 10.95 -0.10 5.71
N ARG A 18 10.46 1.04 5.19
CA ARG A 18 10.39 1.33 3.76
C ARG A 18 11.79 1.29 3.13
N HIS A 19 12.78 1.98 3.70
CA HIS A 19 14.13 1.94 3.16
C HIS A 19 14.68 0.51 3.05
N THR A 20 14.47 -0.30 4.09
CA THR A 20 14.90 -1.70 4.12
C THR A 20 14.18 -2.54 3.05
N LEU A 21 12.86 -2.40 2.92
CA LEU A 21 12.05 -3.07 1.90
C LEU A 21 12.53 -2.73 0.49
N PHE A 22 12.73 -1.45 0.20
CA PHE A 22 13.14 -0.97 -1.11
C PHE A 22 14.59 -1.31 -1.44
N HIS A 23 15.46 -1.35 -0.44
CA HIS A 23 16.83 -1.84 -0.59
C HIS A 23 16.80 -3.31 -1.03
N HIS A 24 16.11 -4.16 -0.26
CA HIS A 24 15.99 -5.59 -0.53
C HIS A 24 15.32 -5.88 -1.87
N TRP A 25 14.26 -5.13 -2.21
CA TRP A 25 13.58 -5.26 -3.49
C TRP A 25 14.51 -4.90 -4.66
N ARG A 26 15.23 -3.78 -4.59
CA ARG A 26 16.18 -3.37 -5.65
C ARG A 26 17.34 -4.35 -5.80
N GLU A 27 17.84 -4.92 -4.71
CA GLU A 27 18.90 -5.92 -4.76
C GLU A 27 18.43 -7.22 -5.41
N ARG A 28 17.20 -7.68 -5.10
CA ARG A 28 16.62 -8.87 -5.72
C ARG A 28 16.23 -8.68 -7.18
N HIS A 29 15.88 -7.45 -7.59
CA HIS A 29 15.45 -7.14 -8.96
C HIS A 29 16.55 -6.50 -9.81
N ARG A 30 17.81 -6.52 -9.34
CA ARG A 30 18.96 -5.90 -10.00
C ARG A 30 19.35 -6.57 -11.34
N GLU A 31 18.83 -7.77 -11.61
CA GLU A 31 18.99 -8.50 -12.88
C GLU A 31 17.77 -8.38 -13.82
N VAL A 32 16.72 -7.64 -13.45
CA VAL A 32 15.49 -7.53 -14.25
C VAL A 32 15.44 -6.19 -14.98
N ASP A 33 15.56 -6.24 -16.30
CA ASP A 33 15.46 -5.08 -17.20
C ASP A 33 14.15 -4.30 -16.93
N PRO A 34 14.21 -2.98 -16.65
CA PRO A 34 13.03 -2.13 -16.41
C PRO A 34 11.99 -2.16 -17.54
N LEU A 35 12.38 -2.58 -18.75
CA LEU A 35 11.52 -2.62 -19.92
C LEU A 35 10.80 -3.97 -20.13
N THR A 36 11.19 -5.01 -19.39
CA THR A 36 10.66 -6.38 -19.58
C THR A 36 10.09 -7.00 -18.31
N SER A 37 9.98 -6.24 -17.22
CA SER A 37 9.48 -6.74 -15.94
C SER A 37 7.98 -7.07 -16.03
N SER A 38 7.72 -8.32 -16.44
CA SER A 38 6.43 -8.99 -16.41
C SER A 38 5.88 -8.97 -14.98
N ALA A 39 4.56 -8.88 -14.87
CA ALA A 39 3.79 -8.95 -13.61
C ALA A 39 4.21 -10.12 -12.68
N ALA A 40 4.91 -11.13 -13.21
CA ALA A 40 5.47 -12.26 -12.47
C ALA A 40 6.56 -11.88 -11.44
N ALA A 41 7.37 -10.83 -11.67
CA ALA A 41 8.42 -10.44 -10.72
C ALA A 41 7.85 -9.72 -9.47
N LEU A 42 6.71 -9.04 -9.62
CA LEU A 42 6.01 -8.32 -8.55
C LEU A 42 5.32 -9.24 -7.52
N LEU A 43 5.08 -10.50 -7.87
CA LEU A 43 4.35 -11.47 -7.04
C LEU A 43 5.13 -11.97 -5.80
N GLN A 44 6.41 -11.61 -5.64
CA GLN A 44 7.26 -12.10 -4.54
C GLN A 44 7.35 -11.18 -3.31
N VAL A 45 6.42 -10.24 -3.13
CA VAL A 45 6.21 -9.65 -1.79
C VAL A 45 5.26 -10.57 -1.03
N GLU A 46 5.76 -11.77 -0.72
CA GLU A 46 5.09 -12.64 0.23
C GLU A 46 5.13 -11.96 1.60
N HIS A 47 4.00 -12.01 2.32
CA HIS A 47 3.84 -11.67 3.75
C HIS A 47 3.45 -10.21 4.08
N SER A 48 2.61 -9.53 3.29
CA SER A 48 1.90 -8.38 3.90
C SER A 48 0.78 -8.90 4.82
N PRO A 49 0.40 -8.15 5.88
CA PRO A 49 -0.75 -8.49 6.73
C PRO A 49 -2.02 -8.77 5.91
N ALA A 50 -2.10 -8.13 4.75
CA ALA A 50 -3.23 -8.21 3.85
C ALA A 50 -3.38 -9.56 3.17
N ASP A 51 -2.26 -10.24 2.87
CA ASP A 51 -2.29 -11.59 2.27
C ASP A 51 -2.95 -12.62 3.20
N ARG A 52 -2.91 -12.39 4.52
CA ARG A 52 -3.45 -13.31 5.53
C ARG A 52 -4.97 -13.20 5.71
N ILE A 53 -5.61 -12.17 5.17
CA ILE A 53 -7.01 -11.80 5.48
C ILE A 53 -7.96 -12.08 4.30
N ALA A 54 -7.47 -12.39 3.11
CA ALA A 54 -8.34 -12.60 1.95
C ALA A 54 -9.06 -13.97 1.96
N GLU A 55 -10.21 -13.98 2.61
CA GLU A 55 -11.08 -15.16 2.71
C GLU A 55 -12.10 -15.20 1.57
N ARG A 56 -12.61 -14.04 1.14
CA ARG A 56 -13.62 -13.91 0.07
C ARG A 56 -12.97 -13.70 -1.29
N GLU A 57 -13.64 -14.14 -2.36
CA GLU A 57 -13.11 -14.01 -3.73
C GLU A 57 -12.84 -12.55 -4.11
N ASP A 58 -13.72 -11.61 -3.75
CA ASP A 58 -13.51 -10.18 -3.97
C ASP A 58 -12.25 -9.65 -3.28
N GLN A 59 -11.92 -10.15 -2.07
CA GLN A 59 -10.71 -9.75 -1.35
C GLN A 59 -9.45 -10.34 -1.99
N ARG A 60 -9.55 -11.57 -2.52
CA ARG A 60 -8.44 -12.20 -3.28
C ARG A 60 -8.18 -11.47 -4.58
N LEU A 61 -9.23 -11.04 -5.28
CA LEU A 61 -9.11 -10.20 -6.47
C LEU A 61 -8.47 -8.86 -6.15
N LEU A 62 -8.89 -8.22 -5.04
CA LEU A 62 -8.30 -6.96 -4.58
C LEU A 62 -6.80 -7.11 -4.26
N LEU A 63 -6.42 -8.17 -3.55
CA LEU A 63 -5.01 -8.47 -3.28
C LEU A 63 -4.21 -8.68 -4.55
N ARG A 64 -4.72 -9.52 -5.46
CA ARG A 64 -4.06 -9.77 -6.75
C ARG A 64 -3.88 -8.46 -7.51
N ALA A 65 -4.90 -7.62 -7.57
CA ALA A 65 -4.83 -6.31 -8.21
C ALA A 65 -3.76 -5.43 -7.54
N LEU A 66 -3.75 -5.33 -6.21
CA LEU A 66 -2.74 -4.59 -5.44
C LEU A 66 -1.31 -5.05 -5.75
N ARG A 67 -1.08 -6.36 -5.86
CA ARG A 67 0.24 -6.94 -6.19
C ARG A 67 0.73 -6.64 -7.60
N THR A 68 -0.14 -6.16 -8.49
CA THR A 68 0.29 -5.71 -9.83
C THR A 68 0.73 -4.26 -9.89
N LEU A 69 0.56 -3.49 -8.81
CA LEU A 69 0.97 -2.09 -8.78
C LEU A 69 2.50 -1.98 -8.63
N PRO A 70 3.10 -0.88 -9.12
CA PRO A 70 4.46 -0.51 -8.73
C PRO A 70 4.57 -0.48 -7.20
N ILE A 71 5.65 -1.05 -6.67
CA ILE A 71 5.84 -1.26 -5.23
C ILE A 71 5.69 0.05 -4.43
N GLU A 72 6.12 1.20 -4.96
CA GLU A 72 5.93 2.51 -4.32
C GLU A 72 4.46 2.89 -4.16
N LEU A 73 3.63 2.60 -5.17
CA LEU A 73 2.20 2.94 -5.16
C LEU A 73 1.41 1.94 -4.32
N GLN A 74 1.81 0.67 -4.36
CA GLN A 74 1.29 -0.34 -3.45
C GLN A 74 1.56 0.09 -2.01
N THR A 75 2.82 0.22 -1.59
CA THR A 75 3.20 0.59 -0.21
C THR A 75 2.50 1.86 0.26
N LEU A 76 2.31 2.87 -0.60
CA LEU A 76 1.55 4.07 -0.26
C LEU A 76 0.08 3.77 0.10
N LEU A 77 -0.60 2.91 -0.66
CA LEU A 77 -1.97 2.49 -0.34
C LEU A 77 -2.01 1.69 0.95
N GLU A 78 -1.07 0.77 1.14
CA GLU A 78 -0.98 -0.07 2.34
C GLU A 78 -0.83 0.79 3.61
N LEU A 79 0.10 1.74 3.60
CA LEU A 79 0.32 2.66 4.71
C LEU A 79 -0.86 3.62 4.94
N ALA A 80 -1.50 4.09 3.88
CA ALA A 80 -2.65 4.99 4.01
C ALA A 80 -3.87 4.26 4.60
N TYR A 81 -4.16 3.05 4.10
CA TYR A 81 -5.40 2.34 4.42
C TYR A 81 -5.22 1.38 5.60
N TRP A 82 -4.17 0.57 5.66
CA TRP A 82 -3.97 -0.39 6.75
C TRP A 82 -3.37 0.27 7.98
N GLU A 83 -2.38 1.13 7.77
CA GLU A 83 -1.73 1.85 8.88
C GLU A 83 -2.44 3.17 9.22
N GLY A 84 -3.43 3.59 8.43
CA GLY A 84 -4.22 4.79 8.71
C GLY A 84 -3.39 6.08 8.76
N LEU A 85 -2.21 6.10 8.12
CA LEU A 85 -1.34 7.27 8.13
C LEU A 85 -2.00 8.43 7.37
N SER A 86 -1.89 9.63 7.92
CA SER A 86 -2.31 10.86 7.27
C SER A 86 -1.42 11.20 6.07
N ASP A 87 -1.90 12.07 5.18
CA ASP A 87 -1.09 12.57 4.05
C ASP A 87 0.25 13.20 4.49
N GLN A 88 0.29 13.78 5.70
CA GLN A 88 1.50 14.36 6.29
C GLN A 88 2.47 13.27 6.77
N GLU A 89 1.99 12.27 7.51
CA GLU A 89 2.84 11.16 7.95
C GLU A 89 3.36 10.33 6.76
N LEU A 90 2.53 10.13 5.74
CA LEU A 90 2.95 9.50 4.49
C LEU A 90 4.04 10.30 3.78
N ALA A 91 3.92 11.64 3.76
CA ALA A 91 4.91 12.53 3.16
C ALA A 91 6.27 12.41 3.84
N GLU A 92 6.28 12.23 5.16
CA GLU A 92 7.49 11.95 5.93
C GLU A 92 8.08 10.58 5.61
N VAL A 93 7.24 9.53 5.59
CA VAL A 93 7.69 8.15 5.33
C VAL A 93 8.30 7.98 3.94
N VAL A 94 7.72 8.63 2.93
CA VAL A 94 8.16 8.50 1.54
C VAL A 94 9.06 9.66 1.06
N GLU A 95 9.37 10.61 1.95
CA GLU A 95 10.23 11.77 1.72
C GLU A 95 9.82 12.62 0.49
N VAL A 96 8.54 12.93 0.36
CA VAL A 96 8.01 13.80 -0.71
C VAL A 96 7.00 14.82 -0.16
N PRO A 97 6.71 15.93 -0.86
CA PRO A 97 5.69 16.86 -0.42
C PRO A 97 4.30 16.21 -0.26
N ALA A 98 3.51 16.64 0.73
CA ALA A 98 2.14 16.13 0.94
C ALA A 98 1.24 16.28 -0.30
N GLY A 99 1.43 17.34 -1.10
CA GLY A 99 0.75 17.49 -2.39
C GLY A 99 1.10 16.38 -3.40
N THR A 100 2.34 15.88 -3.36
CA THR A 100 2.80 14.74 -4.16
C THR A 100 2.25 13.43 -3.63
N VAL A 101 2.09 13.27 -2.31
CA VAL A 101 1.40 12.11 -1.72
C VAL A 101 -0.03 12.00 -2.25
N LYS A 102 -0.80 13.10 -2.21
CA LYS A 102 -2.17 13.14 -2.73
C LYS A 102 -2.26 12.71 -4.19
N SER A 103 -1.37 13.23 -5.05
CA SER A 103 -1.37 12.89 -6.47
C SER A 103 -0.93 11.45 -6.73
N ARG A 104 0.03 10.92 -5.95
CA ARG A 104 0.45 9.51 -6.01
C ARG A 104 -0.64 8.55 -5.50
N LEU A 105 -1.34 8.88 -4.41
CA LEU A 105 -2.47 8.10 -3.93
C LEU A 105 -3.62 8.08 -4.94
N ARG A 106 -3.91 9.22 -5.58
CA ARG A 106 -4.89 9.26 -6.69
C ARG A 106 -4.47 8.35 -7.83
N LYS A 107 -3.19 8.40 -8.24
CA LYS A 107 -2.65 7.52 -9.29
C LYS A 107 -2.73 6.04 -8.88
N ALA A 108 -2.37 5.73 -7.63
CA ALA A 108 -2.40 4.36 -7.10
C ALA A 108 -3.82 3.80 -7.13
N ARG A 109 -4.83 4.57 -6.70
CA ARG A 109 -6.24 4.18 -6.78
C ARG A 109 -6.71 3.94 -8.21
N ALA A 110 -6.40 4.85 -9.13
CA ALA A 110 -6.79 4.70 -10.53
C ALA A 110 -6.15 3.45 -11.17
N LEU A 111 -4.88 3.15 -10.86
CA LEU A 111 -4.23 1.92 -11.31
C LEU A 111 -4.88 0.69 -10.68
N LEU A 112 -5.21 0.73 -9.40
CA LEU A 112 -5.87 -0.37 -8.73
C LEU A 112 -7.24 -0.67 -9.35
N GLU A 113 -8.05 0.36 -9.59
CA GLU A 113 -9.33 0.25 -10.30
C GLU A 113 -9.14 -0.34 -11.71
N GLN A 114 -8.12 0.10 -12.45
CA GLN A 114 -7.81 -0.45 -13.76
C GLN A 114 -7.43 -1.94 -13.70
N GLN A 115 -6.66 -2.36 -12.70
CA GLN A 115 -6.24 -3.76 -12.55
C GLN A 115 -7.39 -4.63 -12.07
N LEU A 116 -8.22 -4.12 -11.17
CA LEU A 116 -9.47 -4.75 -10.80
C LEU A 116 -10.38 -4.93 -12.02
N ALA A 117 -10.58 -3.91 -12.85
CA ALA A 117 -11.39 -4.03 -14.07
C ALA A 117 -10.85 -5.07 -15.08
N LYS A 118 -9.54 -5.34 -15.08
CA LYS A 118 -8.93 -6.38 -15.92
C LYS A 118 -9.12 -7.78 -15.36
N LEU A 119 -9.03 -7.90 -14.03
CA LEU A 119 -9.14 -9.18 -13.32
C LEU A 119 -10.60 -9.58 -13.07
N ALA A 120 -11.48 -8.60 -12.97
CA ALA A 120 -12.90 -8.74 -12.80
C ALA A 120 -13.60 -8.60 -14.15
N GLU A 121 -14.31 -9.64 -14.59
CA GLU A 121 -15.13 -9.60 -15.82
C GLU A 121 -16.38 -8.69 -15.69
N SER A 122 -16.53 -7.87 -14.63
CA SER A 122 -17.78 -7.16 -14.32
C SER A 122 -17.59 -5.77 -13.70
N SER A 123 -18.27 -4.77 -14.26
CA SER A 123 -18.23 -3.35 -13.85
C SER A 123 -18.82 -3.06 -12.46
N THR A 124 -19.65 -3.96 -11.92
CA THR A 124 -20.19 -3.87 -10.54
C THR A 124 -19.11 -4.00 -9.47
N LEU A 125 -17.98 -4.61 -9.81
CA LEU A 125 -16.86 -4.84 -8.89
C LEU A 125 -16.04 -3.59 -8.62
N LEU A 126 -16.14 -2.54 -9.45
CA LEU A 126 -15.38 -1.29 -9.25
C LEU A 126 -15.95 -0.43 -8.12
N GLU A 127 -17.26 -0.23 -8.09
CA GLU A 127 -17.90 0.52 -6.99
C GLU A 127 -17.82 -0.27 -5.68
N SER A 128 -18.02 -1.60 -5.76
CA SER A 128 -17.80 -2.44 -4.59
C SER A 128 -16.34 -2.38 -4.16
N SER A 129 -15.35 -2.35 -5.06
CA SER A 129 -13.93 -2.34 -4.68
C SER A 129 -13.50 -1.17 -3.81
N ARG A 130 -14.09 0.02 -3.99
CA ARG A 130 -13.79 1.18 -3.13
C ARG A 130 -14.33 0.96 -1.72
N LEU A 131 -15.56 0.46 -1.61
CA LEU A 131 -16.18 0.09 -0.34
C LEU A 131 -15.49 -1.14 0.29
N THR A 132 -15.01 -2.07 -0.54
CA THR A 132 -14.24 -3.24 -0.15
C THR A 132 -12.87 -2.83 0.36
N LEU A 133 -12.19 -1.85 -0.25
CA LEU A 133 -10.91 -1.33 0.25
C LEU A 133 -11.05 -0.75 1.65
N GLU A 134 -12.06 0.08 1.89
CA GLU A 134 -12.30 0.67 3.21
C GLU A 134 -12.72 -0.39 4.24
N ALA A 135 -13.64 -1.29 3.88
CA ALA A 135 -14.11 -2.36 4.76
C ALA A 135 -13.01 -3.38 5.05
N TRP A 136 -12.21 -3.73 4.05
CA TRP A 136 -11.07 -4.62 4.20
C TRP A 136 -9.98 -3.96 5.02
N ALA A 137 -9.63 -2.69 4.76
CA ALA A 137 -8.71 -1.94 5.58
C ALA A 137 -9.17 -1.83 7.05
N ALA A 138 -10.47 -1.68 7.28
CA ALA A 138 -11.04 -1.73 8.62
C ALA A 138 -10.89 -3.10 9.28
N ALA A 139 -11.11 -4.18 8.53
CA ALA A 139 -10.90 -5.55 9.01
C ALA A 139 -9.42 -5.81 9.37
N ILE A 140 -8.47 -5.32 8.55
CA ILE A 140 -7.04 -5.43 8.85
C ILE A 140 -6.70 -4.69 10.14
N ARG A 141 -7.13 -3.43 10.27
CA ARG A 141 -6.85 -2.61 11.48
C ARG A 141 -7.39 -3.25 12.76
N ALA A 142 -8.58 -3.85 12.68
CA ALA A 142 -9.19 -4.53 13.82
C ALA A 142 -8.37 -5.74 14.30
N GLN A 143 -7.65 -6.40 13.39
CA GLN A 143 -6.93 -7.65 13.69
C GLN A 143 -5.45 -7.44 14.01
N THR A 144 -4.85 -6.35 13.52
CA THR A 144 -3.47 -5.97 13.87
C THR A 144 -3.37 -5.28 15.24
N GLY A 145 -4.49 -5.03 15.93
CA GLY A 145 -4.51 -4.35 17.24
C GLY A 145 -4.09 -2.88 17.16
N ILE A 146 -4.08 -2.30 15.94
CA ILE A 146 -3.74 -0.90 15.69
C ILE A 146 -5.00 -0.07 15.89
N GLU A 147 -5.53 -0.09 17.12
CA GLU A 147 -6.55 0.88 17.52
C GLU A 147 -5.86 2.24 17.68
N GLY A 148 -6.36 3.22 16.93
CA GLY A 148 -5.71 4.52 16.74
C GLY A 148 -5.40 5.27 18.02
N GLU A 149 -4.15 5.19 18.45
CA GLU A 149 -3.59 6.06 19.49
C GLU A 149 -3.20 7.45 18.94
N GLY A 150 -3.36 7.66 17.62
CA GLY A 150 -2.97 8.90 16.93
C GLY A 150 -4.09 9.91 16.67
N ARG A 151 -5.36 9.65 17.03
CA ARG A 151 -6.43 10.66 16.86
C ARG A 151 -6.52 11.57 18.09
N ARG A 152 -5.43 12.25 18.44
CA ARG A 152 -5.47 13.42 19.34
C ARG A 152 -4.75 14.61 18.72
N ARG A 153 -5.61 15.49 18.19
CA ARG A 153 -5.48 16.93 17.89
C ARG A 153 -4.74 17.31 16.62
#